data_AF-A0A3M2F463-F1
#
_entry.id   AF-A0A3M2F463-F1
#
_cell.length_a   1.000
_cell.length_b   1.000
_cell.length_c   1.000
_cell.angle_alpha   90.00
_cell.angle_beta   90.00
_cell.angle_gamma   90.00
#
_symmetry.space_group_name_H-M   'P 1'
#
loop_
_entity.id
_entity.type
_entity.pdbx_description
1 polymer ?
#
loop_
_entity_poly.entity_id
_entity_poly.type
_entity_poly.pdbx_seq_one_letter_code
_entity_poly.pdbx_strand_id
1 'polypeptide(L)'
;MHDIFSSLTLADYTFLVALIQSPFNLTDDRRLQALLATYEQEGTEEARAALNRQLERELRYLGSADVAYFIRYVAGRDPGAPFQEIVRDVARALKVELPPLGTERDLLEHLVQEYATQQFARLSPEAQQNMLVSLGVEQERAAAFIRRSAGVFAVPALIQAFDLLVVQGLIKNIVFGTISRIIGRQLSQRLFGFLAGRFPWWLRWVGPVSWGVSAGWAFADLQGPAQRKIIPAMLYLGVCSLRERQEDDAGKG
;
A
#
# COMPACT_ATOMS: atom_id res chain seq x y z
N MET A 1 3.90 13.25 -6.97
CA MET A 1 3.08 12.03 -7.19
C MET A 1 3.10 11.53 -8.62
N HIS A 2 3.40 12.36 -9.63
CA HIS A 2 3.39 11.96 -11.04
C HIS A 2 4.23 10.69 -11.32
N ASP A 3 5.43 10.64 -10.75
CA ASP A 3 6.33 9.48 -10.82
C ASP A 3 5.72 8.21 -10.18
N ILE A 4 5.11 8.31 -9.01
CA ILE A 4 4.43 7.17 -8.38
C ILE A 4 3.25 6.68 -9.24
N PHE A 5 2.54 7.59 -9.91
CA PHE A 5 1.37 7.26 -10.72
C PHE A 5 1.72 6.68 -12.10
N SER A 6 2.95 6.83 -12.59
CA SER A 6 3.38 6.17 -13.84
C SER A 6 3.39 4.66 -13.72
N SER A 7 3.60 4.13 -12.50
CA SER A 7 3.56 2.69 -12.20
C SER A 7 2.17 2.05 -12.24
N LEU A 8 1.10 2.86 -12.20
CA LEU A 8 -0.25 2.36 -11.95
C LEU A 8 -0.88 1.82 -13.23
N THR A 9 -1.34 0.57 -13.14
CA THR A 9 -2.19 -0.08 -14.12
C THR A 9 -3.67 0.22 -13.86
N LEU A 10 -4.54 -0.13 -14.81
CA LEU A 10 -5.99 -0.04 -14.62
C LEU A 10 -6.50 -0.80 -13.38
N ALA A 11 -5.89 -1.94 -13.05
CA ALA A 11 -6.24 -2.70 -11.84
C ALA A 11 -5.89 -1.92 -10.56
N ASP A 12 -4.77 -1.20 -10.56
CA ASP A 12 -4.35 -0.37 -9.43
C ASP A 12 -5.28 0.82 -9.23
N TYR A 13 -5.66 1.50 -10.31
CA TYR A 13 -6.65 2.58 -10.23
C TYR A 13 -7.98 2.06 -9.71
N THR A 14 -8.43 0.91 -10.21
CA THR A 14 -9.68 0.27 -9.76
C THR A 14 -9.64 -0.06 -8.26
N PHE A 15 -8.52 -0.60 -7.77
CA PHE A 15 -8.34 -0.89 -6.36
C PHE A 15 -8.34 0.39 -5.50
N LEU A 16 -7.57 1.40 -5.90
CA LEU A 16 -7.44 2.67 -5.15
C LEU A 16 -8.77 3.43 -5.09
N VAL A 17 -9.50 3.53 -6.22
CA VAL A 17 -10.81 4.18 -6.26
C VAL A 17 -11.80 3.44 -5.34
N ALA A 18 -11.82 2.11 -5.37
CA ALA A 18 -12.67 1.32 -4.49
C ALA A 18 -12.33 1.48 -3.00
N LEU A 19 -11.04 1.60 -2.65
CA LEU A 19 -10.60 1.87 -1.29
C LEU A 19 -11.06 3.25 -0.78
N ILE A 20 -10.94 4.28 -1.62
CA ILE A 20 -11.27 5.67 -1.29
C ILE A 20 -12.79 5.88 -1.12
N GLN A 21 -13.60 5.22 -1.94
CA GLN A 21 -15.04 5.45 -2.04
C GLN A 21 -15.93 4.57 -1.14
N SER A 22 -15.35 3.76 -0.25
CA SER A 22 -16.08 2.90 0.68
C SER A 22 -17.26 3.62 1.40
N PRO A 23 -18.43 2.96 1.62
CA PRO A 23 -19.75 3.56 1.94
C PRO A 23 -19.89 4.45 3.18
N PHE A 24 -18.79 4.75 3.86
CA PHE A 24 -18.73 5.65 5.01
C PHE A 24 -18.31 7.09 4.60
N ASN A 25 -18.51 7.51 3.34
CA ASN A 25 -18.08 8.85 2.88
C ASN A 25 -19.23 9.80 2.53
N LEU A 26 -19.01 11.08 2.83
CA LEU A 26 -19.85 12.23 2.48
C LEU A 26 -19.39 12.93 1.18
N THR A 27 -18.30 12.48 0.54
CA THR A 27 -17.91 12.96 -0.80
C THR A 27 -18.60 12.11 -1.88
N ASP A 28 -19.55 12.72 -2.58
CA ASP A 28 -20.28 12.16 -3.72
C ASP A 28 -19.35 12.10 -4.95
N ASP A 29 -18.31 11.25 -4.90
CA ASP A 29 -17.26 11.23 -5.92
C ASP A 29 -17.61 10.39 -7.16
N ARG A 30 -18.79 10.65 -7.74
CA ARG A 30 -19.16 10.17 -9.09
C ARG A 30 -18.07 10.51 -10.12
N ARG A 31 -17.31 11.57 -9.88
CA ARG A 31 -16.22 12.04 -10.75
C ARG A 31 -15.05 11.06 -10.86
N LEU A 32 -14.57 10.47 -9.77
CA LEU A 32 -13.46 9.51 -9.84
C LEU A 32 -13.87 8.25 -10.61
N GLN A 33 -15.10 7.75 -10.37
CA GLN A 33 -15.63 6.61 -11.12
C GLN A 33 -15.82 6.93 -12.59
N ALA A 34 -16.36 8.11 -12.91
CA ALA A 34 -16.52 8.55 -14.29
C ALA A 34 -15.16 8.62 -15.02
N LEU A 35 -14.14 9.24 -14.40
CA LEU A 35 -12.80 9.32 -14.97
C LEU A 35 -12.13 7.94 -15.12
N LEU A 36 -12.33 7.04 -14.16
CA LEU A 36 -11.86 5.66 -14.26
C LEU A 36 -12.54 4.94 -15.43
N ALA A 37 -13.85 5.09 -15.59
CA ALA A 37 -14.60 4.51 -16.71
C ALA A 37 -14.14 5.08 -18.05
N THR A 38 -13.87 6.39 -18.13
CA THR A 38 -13.29 7.02 -19.33
C THR A 38 -11.92 6.45 -19.65
N TYR A 39 -11.02 6.36 -18.67
CA TYR A 39 -9.70 5.77 -18.89
C TYR A 39 -9.78 4.29 -19.30
N GLU A 40 -10.70 3.53 -18.72
CA GLU A 40 -10.95 2.13 -19.08
C GLU A 40 -11.44 1.97 -20.52
N GLN A 41 -12.27 2.90 -21.00
CA GLN A 41 -12.82 2.86 -22.37
C GLN A 41 -11.83 3.38 -23.41
N GLU A 42 -11.15 4.49 -23.12
CA GLU A 42 -10.35 5.21 -24.11
C GLU A 42 -8.87 4.81 -24.08
N GLY A 43 -8.32 4.47 -22.90
CA GLY A 43 -6.91 4.12 -22.71
C GLY A 43 -5.91 5.24 -23.04
N THR A 44 -6.39 6.49 -23.20
CA THR A 44 -5.56 7.63 -23.62
C THR A 44 -4.72 8.19 -22.46
N GLU A 45 -3.58 8.80 -22.80
CA GLU A 45 -2.74 9.51 -21.83
C GLU A 45 -3.45 10.73 -21.24
N GLU A 46 -4.33 11.39 -22.00
CA GLU A 46 -5.18 12.48 -21.52
C GLU A 46 -6.16 12.01 -20.44
N ALA A 47 -6.85 10.88 -20.68
CA ALA A 47 -7.76 10.28 -19.70
C ALA A 47 -7.00 9.83 -18.44
N ARG A 48 -5.82 9.22 -18.62
CA ARG A 48 -4.94 8.84 -17.52
C ARG A 48 -4.48 10.05 -16.71
N ALA A 49 -4.06 11.13 -17.37
CA ALA A 49 -3.62 12.35 -16.72
C ALA A 49 -4.77 13.03 -15.95
N ALA A 50 -6.00 13.00 -16.49
CA ALA A 50 -7.18 13.51 -15.79
C ALA A 50 -7.52 12.69 -14.54
N LEU A 51 -7.46 11.35 -14.65
CA LEU A 51 -7.65 10.44 -13.52
C LEU A 51 -6.57 10.65 -12.45
N ASN A 52 -5.30 10.77 -12.86
CA ASN A 52 -4.17 11.06 -11.96
C ASN A 52 -4.38 12.35 -11.17
N ARG A 53 -4.76 13.44 -11.83
CA ARG A 53 -5.02 14.73 -11.15
C ARG A 53 -6.16 14.62 -10.14
N GLN A 54 -7.24 13.91 -10.46
CA GLN A 54 -8.35 13.74 -9.53
C GLN A 54 -7.97 12.83 -8.36
N LEU A 55 -7.30 11.71 -8.63
CA LEU A 55 -6.84 10.79 -7.58
C LEU A 55 -5.87 11.49 -6.63
N GLU A 56 -4.94 12.28 -7.18
CA GLU A 56 -4.02 13.12 -6.39
C GLU A 56 -4.80 14.01 -5.43
N ARG A 57 -5.79 14.73 -5.95
CA ARG A 57 -6.62 15.64 -5.17
C ARG A 57 -7.35 14.92 -4.04
N GLU A 58 -7.94 13.75 -4.30
CA GLU A 58 -8.64 12.99 -3.27
C GLU A 58 -7.70 12.48 -2.19
N LEU A 59 -6.53 11.95 -2.57
CA LEU A 59 -5.52 11.50 -1.61
C LEU A 59 -5.05 12.66 -0.72
N ARG A 60 -4.84 13.84 -1.31
CA ARG A 60 -4.43 15.04 -0.57
C ARG A 60 -5.53 15.62 0.30
N TYR A 61 -6.79 15.50 -0.12
CA TYR A 61 -7.95 15.84 0.71
C TYR A 61 -8.03 14.91 1.92
N LEU A 62 -8.02 13.58 1.70
CA LEU A 62 -8.05 12.57 2.76
C LEU A 62 -6.85 12.64 3.72
N GLY A 63 -5.68 13.02 3.20
CA GLY A 63 -4.47 13.20 3.99
C GLY A 63 -4.41 14.52 4.76
N SER A 64 -5.30 15.47 4.47
CA SER A 64 -5.38 16.72 5.22
C SER A 64 -6.28 16.54 6.44
N ALA A 65 -5.86 17.04 7.61
CA ALA A 65 -6.83 17.28 8.68
C ALA A 65 -7.88 18.28 8.16
N ASP A 66 -9.17 17.96 8.25
CA ASP A 66 -10.28 18.72 7.64
C ASP A 66 -10.17 20.26 7.87
N VAL A 67 -9.68 20.66 9.05
CA VAL A 67 -9.45 22.05 9.45
C VAL A 67 -8.29 22.73 8.70
N ALA A 68 -7.18 22.02 8.49
CA ALA A 68 -6.02 22.53 7.75
C ALA A 68 -6.32 22.67 6.25
N TYR A 69 -7.11 21.74 5.69
CA TYR A 69 -7.60 21.83 4.32
C TYR A 69 -8.43 23.11 4.10
N PHE A 70 -9.39 23.36 5.00
CA PHE A 70 -10.27 24.54 4.92
C PHE A 70 -9.51 25.88 5.04
N ILE A 71 -8.57 25.99 5.99
CA ILE A 71 -7.75 27.21 6.16
C ILE A 71 -6.91 27.51 4.92
N ARG A 72 -6.28 26.49 4.33
CA ARG A 72 -5.49 26.66 3.10
C ARG A 72 -6.36 27.05 1.90
N TYR A 73 -7.56 26.46 1.78
CA TYR A 73 -8.54 26.79 0.75
C TYR A 73 -8.99 28.26 0.82
N VAL A 74 -9.40 28.73 2.00
CA VAL A 74 -9.85 30.12 2.20
C VAL A 74 -8.71 31.12 2.03
N ALA A 75 -7.46 30.72 2.29
CA ALA A 75 -6.28 31.54 2.06
C ALA A 75 -5.81 31.58 0.59
N GLY A 76 -6.54 30.95 -0.35
CA GLY A 76 -6.18 30.89 -1.77
C GLY A 76 -4.90 30.08 -2.05
N ARG A 77 -4.50 29.21 -1.11
CA ARG A 77 -3.36 28.29 -1.24
C ARG A 77 -3.87 26.92 -1.66
N ASP A 78 -2.97 26.08 -2.20
CA ASP A 78 -3.30 24.69 -2.49
C ASP A 78 -3.75 23.98 -1.18
N PRO A 79 -5.02 23.54 -1.10
CA PRO A 79 -5.61 23.16 0.18
C PRO A 79 -5.15 21.78 0.68
N GLY A 80 -4.73 20.91 -0.24
CA GLY A 80 -4.29 19.56 0.07
C GLY A 80 -2.91 19.53 0.73
N ALA A 81 -2.72 18.63 1.70
CA ALA A 81 -1.40 18.36 2.27
C ALA A 81 -0.41 17.97 1.15
N PRO A 82 0.85 18.44 1.18
CA PRO A 82 1.91 17.93 0.32
C PRO A 82 2.03 16.41 0.46
N PHE A 83 2.32 15.69 -0.62
CA PHE A 83 2.36 14.22 -0.55
C PHE A 83 3.36 13.70 0.49
N GLN A 84 4.54 14.32 0.59
CA GLN A 84 5.52 13.98 1.61
C GLN A 84 4.98 14.12 3.04
N GLU A 85 4.15 15.13 3.31
CA GLU A 85 3.48 15.32 4.60
C GLU A 85 2.54 14.14 4.88
N ILE A 86 1.75 13.73 3.89
CA ILE A 86 0.83 12.59 3.99
C ILE A 86 1.58 11.29 4.30
N VAL A 87 2.66 11.00 3.56
CA VAL A 87 3.49 9.80 3.79
C VAL A 87 4.08 9.82 5.20
N ARG A 88 4.58 10.97 5.67
CA ARG A 88 5.12 11.13 7.03
C ARG A 88 4.05 10.97 8.11
N ASP A 89 2.85 11.50 7.90
CA ASP A 89 1.74 11.35 8.85
C ASP A 89 1.25 9.91 8.91
N VAL A 90 1.18 9.21 7.78
CA VAL A 90 0.90 7.76 7.73
C VAL A 90 2.02 6.98 8.45
N ALA A 91 3.29 7.32 8.23
CA ALA A 91 4.40 6.68 8.91
C ALA A 91 4.31 6.88 10.43
N ARG A 92 4.00 8.10 10.90
CA ARG A 92 3.79 8.40 12.31
C ARG A 92 2.62 7.59 12.89
N ALA A 93 1.51 7.49 12.17
CA ALA A 93 0.36 6.69 12.58
C ALA A 93 0.70 5.19 12.68
N LEU A 94 1.55 4.69 11.78
CA LEU A 94 2.04 3.31 11.77
C LEU A 94 3.25 3.06 12.69
N LYS A 95 3.75 4.11 13.34
CA LYS A 95 4.97 4.08 14.19
C LYS A 95 6.21 3.60 13.42
N VAL A 96 6.31 4.03 12.16
CA VAL A 96 7.44 3.80 11.26
C VAL A 96 8.32 5.04 11.23
N GLU A 97 9.61 4.85 11.45
CA GLU A 97 10.60 5.91 11.30
C GLU A 97 10.97 6.05 9.82
N LEU A 98 10.91 7.27 9.30
CA LEU A 98 11.33 7.58 7.93
C LEU A 98 12.61 8.40 7.93
N PRO A 99 13.47 8.25 6.91
CA PRO A 99 14.63 9.10 6.76
C PRO A 99 14.24 10.58 6.65
N PRO A 100 15.12 11.50 7.09
CA PRO A 100 14.84 12.94 7.04
C PRO A 100 14.76 13.47 5.61
N LEU A 101 15.47 12.83 4.67
CA LEU A 101 15.56 13.20 3.27
C LEU A 101 15.19 12.00 2.39
N GLY A 102 14.70 12.28 1.19
CA GLY A 102 14.30 11.29 0.20
C GLY A 102 13.29 11.87 -0.78
N THR A 103 13.18 11.27 -1.96
CA THR A 103 12.08 11.61 -2.87
C THR A 103 10.74 11.13 -2.29
N GLU A 104 9.63 11.59 -2.85
CA GLU A 104 8.29 11.07 -2.50
C GLU A 104 8.20 9.56 -2.66
N ARG A 105 8.80 9.03 -3.73
CA ARG A 105 8.89 7.61 -4.03
C ARG A 105 9.71 6.87 -2.97
N ASP A 106 10.92 7.36 -2.68
CA ASP A 106 11.82 6.73 -1.69
C ASP A 106 11.18 6.64 -0.31
N LEU A 107 10.52 7.72 0.15
CA LEU A 107 9.85 7.75 1.44
C LEU A 107 8.68 6.75 1.49
N LEU A 108 7.96 6.59 0.39
CA LEU A 108 6.83 5.66 0.29
C LEU A 108 7.28 4.20 0.25
N GLU A 109 8.35 3.90 -0.50
CA GLU A 109 8.97 2.57 -0.54
C GLU A 109 9.53 2.19 0.82
N HIS A 110 10.22 3.12 1.49
CA HIS A 110 10.76 2.92 2.84
C HIS A 110 9.64 2.66 3.85
N LEU A 111 8.55 3.43 3.79
CA LEU A 111 7.37 3.25 4.63
C LEU A 111 6.85 1.80 4.58
N VAL A 112 6.63 1.26 3.38
CA VAL A 112 6.05 -0.10 3.24
C VAL A 112 7.03 -1.20 3.62
N GLN A 113 8.31 -1.03 3.28
CA GLN A 113 9.37 -1.97 3.63
C GLN A 113 9.56 -2.09 5.14
N GLU A 114 9.68 -0.94 5.81
CA GLU A 114 9.88 -0.88 7.25
C GLU A 114 8.62 -1.31 7.99
N TYR A 115 7.44 -0.85 7.56
CA TYR A 115 6.16 -1.32 8.09
C TYR A 115 6.05 -2.84 8.04
N ALA A 116 6.30 -3.44 6.87
CA ALA A 116 6.22 -4.88 6.69
C ALA A 116 7.21 -5.63 7.59
N THR A 117 8.44 -5.15 7.67
CA THR A 117 9.49 -5.72 8.53
C THR A 117 9.08 -5.70 10.01
N GLN A 118 8.56 -4.56 10.49
CA GLN A 118 8.08 -4.43 11.86
C GLN A 118 6.88 -5.34 12.15
N GLN A 119 5.93 -5.48 11.22
CA GLN A 119 4.81 -6.39 11.42
C GLN A 119 5.28 -7.84 11.44
N PHE A 120 6.19 -8.23 10.53
CA PHE A 120 6.77 -9.57 10.50
C PHE A 120 7.47 -9.91 11.81
N ALA A 121 8.31 -8.99 12.29
CA ALA A 121 9.09 -9.16 13.52
C ALA A 121 8.24 -9.44 14.75
N ARG A 122 7.01 -8.91 14.76
CA ARG A 122 6.10 -9.02 15.92
C ARG A 122 5.10 -10.17 15.80
N LEU A 123 5.15 -10.96 14.73
CA LEU A 123 4.43 -12.23 14.64
C LEU A 123 5.04 -13.27 15.61
N SER A 124 4.28 -14.29 15.97
CA SER A 124 4.86 -15.45 16.66
C SER A 124 5.87 -16.17 15.75
N PRO A 125 6.88 -16.85 16.30
CA PRO A 125 7.85 -17.61 15.49
C PRO A 125 7.19 -18.60 14.53
N GLU A 126 6.11 -19.26 14.97
CA GLU A 126 5.32 -20.16 14.13
C GLU A 126 4.64 -19.42 12.97
N ALA A 127 4.04 -18.26 13.23
CA ALA A 127 3.41 -17.44 12.21
C ALA A 127 4.43 -16.86 11.21
N GLN A 128 5.62 -16.48 11.68
CA GLN A 128 6.75 -16.07 10.83
C GLN A 128 7.16 -17.22 9.90
N GLN A 129 7.30 -18.43 10.46
CA GLN A 129 7.70 -19.61 9.70
C GLN A 129 6.66 -19.96 8.65
N ASN A 130 5.39 -20.02 9.03
CA ASN A 130 4.28 -20.31 8.12
C ASN A 130 4.19 -19.30 6.98
N MET A 131 4.47 -18.01 7.24
CA MET A 131 4.51 -16.99 6.20
C MET A 131 5.68 -17.20 5.22
N LEU A 132 6.88 -17.53 5.70
CA LEU A 132 8.01 -17.80 4.82
C LEU A 132 7.77 -19.08 3.99
N VAL A 133 7.21 -20.12 4.60
CA VAL A 133 6.89 -21.39 3.92
C VAL A 133 5.83 -21.19 2.85
N SER A 134 4.78 -20.39 3.10
CA SER A 134 3.77 -20.09 2.08
C SER A 134 4.30 -19.29 0.88
N LEU A 135 5.48 -18.69 1.03
CA LEU A 135 6.22 -17.98 -0.01
C LEU A 135 7.28 -18.85 -0.70
N GLY A 136 7.34 -20.15 -0.39
CA GLY A 136 8.24 -21.10 -1.04
C GLY A 136 9.59 -21.30 -0.32
N VAL A 137 9.74 -20.82 0.91
CA VAL A 137 10.93 -21.12 1.72
C VAL A 137 10.79 -22.50 2.37
N GLU A 138 11.79 -23.36 2.20
CA GLU A 138 11.84 -24.68 2.87
C GLU A 138 11.67 -24.56 4.39
N GLN A 139 10.93 -25.51 4.99
CA GLN A 139 10.50 -25.44 6.38
C GLN A 139 11.67 -25.33 7.38
N GLU A 140 12.73 -26.10 7.17
CA GLU A 140 13.95 -26.09 7.98
C GLU A 140 14.74 -24.78 7.80
N ARG A 141 14.79 -24.24 6.58
CA ARG A 141 15.46 -22.98 6.27
C ARG A 141 14.75 -21.81 6.94
N ALA A 142 13.42 -21.77 6.88
CA ALA A 142 12.60 -20.78 7.56
C ALA A 142 12.80 -20.85 9.09
N ALA A 143 12.74 -22.04 9.68
CA ALA A 143 12.97 -22.24 11.12
C ALA A 143 14.37 -21.80 11.56
N ALA A 144 15.40 -22.17 10.78
CA ALA A 144 16.79 -21.80 11.08
C ALA A 144 17.00 -20.28 11.03
N PHE A 145 16.40 -19.59 10.05
CA PHE A 145 16.45 -18.14 9.95
C PHE A 145 15.77 -17.45 11.15
N ILE A 146 14.56 -17.89 11.53
CA ILE A 146 13.82 -17.31 12.66
C ILE A 146 14.59 -17.50 13.97
N ARG A 147 15.18 -18.68 14.19
CA ARG A 147 16.01 -18.93 15.38
C ARG A 147 17.27 -18.07 15.40
N ARG A 148 17.92 -17.85 14.26
CA ARG A 148 19.18 -17.08 14.15
C ARG A 148 18.98 -15.58 14.24
N SER A 149 17.86 -15.07 13.74
CA SER A 149 17.53 -13.63 13.73
C SER A 149 17.22 -13.08 15.12
N ALA A 150 16.92 -13.92 16.11
CA ALA A 150 16.60 -13.52 17.48
C ALA A 150 15.52 -12.42 17.57
N GLY A 151 14.57 -12.42 16.62
CA GLY A 151 13.51 -11.42 16.54
C GLY A 151 13.90 -10.09 15.88
N VAL A 152 15.15 -9.94 15.43
CA VAL A 152 15.64 -8.75 14.73
C VAL A 152 15.60 -9.00 13.22
N PHE A 153 14.74 -8.27 12.52
CA PHE A 153 14.58 -8.37 11.08
C PHE A 153 14.82 -7.02 10.43
N ALA A 154 15.48 -7.03 9.26
CA ALA A 154 15.69 -5.88 8.40
C ALA A 154 15.62 -6.34 6.95
N VAL A 155 15.15 -5.48 6.03
CA VAL A 155 15.02 -5.84 4.62
C VAL A 155 16.33 -6.36 4.00
N PRO A 156 17.51 -5.72 4.20
CA PRO A 156 18.76 -6.26 3.66
C PRO A 156 19.10 -7.66 4.20
N ALA A 157 18.81 -7.94 5.47
CA ALA A 157 19.05 -9.26 6.06
C ALA A 157 18.09 -10.32 5.50
N LEU A 158 16.83 -9.94 5.24
CA LEU A 158 15.84 -10.79 4.58
C LEU A 158 16.26 -11.12 3.13
N ILE A 159 16.75 -10.14 2.37
CA ILE A 159 17.25 -10.33 0.98
C ILE A 159 18.54 -11.14 0.94
N GLN A 160 19.40 -11.05 1.97
CA GLN A 160 20.57 -11.93 2.06
C GLN A 160 20.18 -13.37 2.38
N ALA A 161 19.14 -13.55 3.20
CA ALA A 161 18.67 -14.87 3.62
C ALA A 161 17.78 -15.56 2.57
N PHE A 162 17.05 -14.80 1.77
CA PHE A 162 16.06 -15.26 0.80
C PHE A 162 16.15 -14.43 -0.49
N ASP A 163 15.68 -14.96 -1.61
CA ASP A 163 15.63 -14.16 -2.83
C ASP A 163 14.66 -12.96 -2.69
N LEU A 164 14.81 -12.00 -3.61
CA LEU A 164 14.01 -10.78 -3.65
C LEU A 164 12.50 -11.06 -3.79
N LEU A 165 12.11 -12.14 -4.49
CA LEU A 165 10.72 -12.49 -4.71
C LEU A 165 10.04 -12.93 -3.41
N VAL A 166 10.73 -13.69 -2.56
CA VAL A 166 10.26 -14.07 -1.22
C VAL A 166 10.04 -12.83 -0.36
N VAL A 167 11.03 -11.93 -0.31
CA VAL A 167 10.93 -10.70 0.51
C VAL A 167 9.77 -9.82 0.07
N GLN A 168 9.52 -9.72 -1.23
CA GLN A 168 8.37 -8.98 -1.75
C GLN A 168 7.05 -9.67 -1.50
N GLY A 169 7.01 -11.00 -1.63
CA GLY A 169 5.86 -11.80 -1.23
C GLY A 169 5.48 -11.53 0.23
N LEU A 170 6.48 -11.42 1.11
CA LEU A 170 6.29 -11.07 2.52
C LEU A 170 5.72 -9.66 2.67
N ILE A 171 6.31 -8.65 2.03
CA ILE A 171 5.82 -7.26 2.07
C ILE A 171 4.37 -7.19 1.58
N LYS A 172 4.07 -7.80 0.43
CA LYS A 172 2.72 -7.85 -0.14
C LYS A 172 1.74 -8.54 0.81
N ASN A 173 2.09 -9.70 1.35
CA ASN A 173 1.22 -10.44 2.27
C ASN A 173 0.85 -9.63 3.50
N ILE A 174 1.83 -8.93 4.08
CA ILE A 174 1.59 -8.07 5.24
C ILE A 174 0.74 -6.86 4.85
N VAL A 175 1.09 -6.15 3.77
CA VAL A 175 0.35 -4.96 3.33
C VAL A 175 -1.09 -5.29 2.97
N PHE A 176 -1.32 -6.32 2.14
CA PHE A 176 -2.68 -6.73 1.78
C PHE A 176 -3.45 -7.28 2.97
N GLY A 177 -2.79 -8.02 3.88
CA GLY A 177 -3.39 -8.45 5.15
C GLY A 177 -3.83 -7.26 6.01
N THR A 178 -2.99 -6.23 6.11
CA THR A 178 -3.31 -4.98 6.81
C THR A 178 -4.48 -4.25 6.15
N ILE A 179 -4.42 -3.99 4.85
CA ILE A 179 -5.51 -3.32 4.11
C ILE A 179 -6.84 -4.03 4.36
N SER A 180 -6.83 -5.36 4.26
CA SER A 180 -7.99 -6.22 4.46
C SER A 180 -8.58 -6.14 5.86
N ARG A 181 -7.71 -5.98 6.85
CA ARG A 181 -8.13 -5.73 8.23
C ARG A 181 -8.71 -4.34 8.41
N ILE A 182 -8.16 -3.32 7.72
CA ILE A 182 -8.67 -1.93 7.78
C ILE A 182 -10.07 -1.85 7.17
N ILE A 183 -10.25 -2.40 5.97
CA ILE A 183 -11.52 -2.28 5.24
C ILE A 183 -12.54 -3.37 5.61
N GLY A 184 -12.10 -4.39 6.35
CA GLY A 184 -12.92 -5.52 6.79
C GLY A 184 -12.90 -6.68 5.80
N ARG A 185 -13.07 -7.90 6.36
CA ARG A 185 -12.98 -9.17 5.62
C ARG A 185 -13.99 -9.28 4.47
N GLN A 186 -15.22 -8.81 4.66
CA GLN A 186 -16.25 -8.89 3.62
C GLN A 186 -15.96 -7.96 2.43
N LEU A 187 -15.56 -6.72 2.71
CA LEU A 187 -15.25 -5.74 1.66
C LEU A 187 -13.99 -6.16 0.89
N SER A 188 -12.97 -6.62 1.60
CA SER A 188 -11.74 -7.12 0.97
C SER A 188 -11.98 -8.37 0.12
N GLN A 189 -12.76 -9.35 0.58
CA GLN A 189 -13.13 -10.51 -0.23
C GLN A 189 -13.86 -10.12 -1.52
N ARG A 190 -14.80 -9.17 -1.44
CA ARG A 190 -15.51 -8.65 -2.63
C ARG A 190 -14.57 -7.93 -3.58
N LEU A 191 -13.75 -7.02 -3.06
CA LEU A 191 -12.82 -6.22 -3.86
C LEU A 191 -11.76 -7.10 -4.54
N PHE A 192 -11.15 -8.01 -3.79
CA PHE A 192 -10.09 -8.87 -4.30
C PHE A 192 -10.66 -9.92 -5.25
N GLY A 193 -11.86 -10.45 -4.98
CA GLY A 193 -12.57 -11.34 -5.90
C GLY A 193 -12.94 -10.65 -7.21
N PHE A 194 -13.43 -9.40 -7.14
CA PHE A 194 -13.70 -8.58 -8.31
C PHE A 194 -12.44 -8.33 -9.14
N LEU A 195 -11.34 -7.93 -8.50
CA LEU A 195 -10.07 -7.70 -9.19
C LEU A 195 -9.46 -8.97 -9.75
N ALA A 196 -9.50 -10.09 -9.03
CA ALA A 196 -9.00 -11.37 -9.53
C ALA A 196 -9.81 -11.86 -10.74
N GLY A 197 -11.13 -11.66 -10.73
CA GLY A 197 -12.00 -12.01 -11.85
C GLY A 197 -11.82 -11.10 -13.07
N ARG A 198 -11.60 -9.79 -12.85
CA ARG A 198 -11.43 -8.80 -13.94
C ARG A 198 -10.00 -8.73 -14.47
N PHE A 199 -9.01 -8.91 -13.60
CA PHE A 199 -7.58 -8.77 -13.89
C PHE A 199 -6.81 -10.00 -13.37
N PRO A 200 -6.84 -11.15 -14.07
CA PRO A 200 -6.19 -12.38 -13.59
C PRO A 200 -4.69 -12.25 -13.31
N TRP A 201 -4.00 -11.34 -14.01
CA TRP A 201 -2.59 -11.06 -13.77
C TRP A 201 -2.33 -10.42 -12.39
N TRP A 202 -3.29 -9.65 -11.87
CA TRP A 202 -3.20 -8.98 -10.56
C TRP A 202 -3.07 -10.02 -9.45
N LEU A 203 -3.76 -11.17 -9.58
CA LEU A 203 -3.67 -12.27 -8.62
C LEU A 203 -2.26 -12.88 -8.58
N ARG A 204 -1.59 -13.01 -9.74
CA ARG A 204 -0.20 -13.49 -9.81
C ARG A 204 0.76 -12.51 -9.14
N TRP A 205 0.51 -11.22 -9.28
CA TRP A 205 1.33 -10.17 -8.66
C TRP A 205 1.13 -10.14 -7.14
N VAL A 206 -0.10 -10.14 -6.66
CA VAL A 206 -0.44 -10.11 -5.23
C VAL A 206 0.08 -11.36 -4.52
N GLY A 207 0.00 -12.52 -5.16
CA GLY A 207 0.45 -13.80 -4.60
C GLY A 207 -0.52 -14.39 -3.57
N PRO A 208 -0.10 -15.45 -2.85
CA PRO A 208 -0.95 -16.11 -1.85
C PRO A 208 -1.11 -15.25 -0.60
N VAL A 209 -2.17 -14.43 -0.57
CA VAL A 209 -2.48 -13.58 0.60
C VAL A 209 -2.89 -14.45 1.79
N SER A 210 -2.07 -14.43 2.83
CA SER A 210 -2.38 -15.06 4.11
C SER A 210 -3.20 -14.11 4.99
N TRP A 211 -4.53 -14.16 4.85
CA TRP A 211 -5.50 -13.30 5.55
C TRP A 211 -5.51 -13.37 7.09
N GLY A 212 -4.63 -14.17 7.69
CA GLY A 212 -4.61 -14.46 9.13
C GLY A 212 -3.42 -13.90 9.90
N VAL A 213 -2.43 -13.30 9.24
CA VAL A 213 -1.10 -13.10 9.84
C VAL A 213 -0.74 -11.61 9.94
N SER A 214 -1.50 -10.85 10.74
CA SER A 214 -1.10 -9.50 11.15
C SER A 214 -1.13 -9.42 12.67
N ALA A 215 -0.02 -9.02 13.28
CA ALA A 215 0.04 -8.87 14.72
C ALA A 215 -0.79 -7.64 15.18
N GLY A 216 -1.63 -7.84 16.19
CA GLY A 216 -2.75 -6.95 16.50
C GLY A 216 -2.37 -5.74 17.35
N TRP A 217 -2.21 -4.56 16.73
CA TRP A 217 -2.32 -3.25 17.42
C TRP A 217 -2.52 -2.05 16.49
N ALA A 218 -2.35 -2.19 15.16
CA ALA A 218 -2.38 -1.05 14.23
C ALA A 218 -3.71 -0.27 14.16
N PHE A 219 -4.74 -0.65 14.94
CA PHE A 219 -6.10 -0.10 14.86
C PHE A 219 -6.60 0.59 16.12
N ALA A 220 -6.02 0.28 17.29
CA ALA A 220 -6.42 0.96 18.52
C ALA A 220 -6.13 2.46 18.44
N ASP A 221 -5.12 2.84 17.63
CA ASP A 221 -4.69 4.23 17.43
C ASP A 221 -5.23 4.88 16.12
N LEU A 222 -6.03 4.19 15.30
CA LEU A 222 -6.65 4.80 14.10
C LEU A 222 -7.89 5.59 14.48
N GLN A 223 -7.65 6.82 14.93
CA GLN A 223 -8.65 7.68 15.57
C GLN A 223 -9.61 8.34 14.56
N GLY A 224 -9.36 8.29 13.24
CA GLY A 224 -10.17 9.00 12.23
C GLY A 224 -10.67 8.16 11.03
N PRO A 225 -11.91 8.39 10.52
CA PRO A 225 -12.40 7.81 9.26
C PRO A 225 -11.48 8.06 8.06
N ALA A 226 -10.80 9.21 8.01
CA ALA A 226 -9.82 9.54 6.97
C ALA A 226 -8.57 8.63 7.02
N GLN A 227 -8.06 8.33 8.22
CA GLN A 227 -6.92 7.43 8.42
C GLN A 227 -7.21 6.01 7.90
N ARG A 228 -8.46 5.53 8.04
CA ARG A 228 -8.89 4.22 7.54
C ARG A 228 -8.96 4.14 6.00
N LYS A 229 -8.73 5.23 5.29
CA LYS A 229 -8.68 5.29 3.82
C LYS A 229 -7.28 5.62 3.32
N ILE A 230 -6.67 6.65 3.89
CA ILE A 230 -5.35 7.11 3.45
C ILE A 230 -4.26 6.09 3.76
N ILE A 231 -4.33 5.40 4.91
CA ILE A 231 -3.33 4.38 5.27
C ILE A 231 -3.36 3.20 4.30
N PRO A 232 -4.52 2.55 4.03
CA PRO A 232 -4.58 1.51 3.00
C PRO A 232 -4.08 1.99 1.63
N ALA A 233 -4.46 3.22 1.23
CA ALA A 233 -4.07 3.77 -0.06
C ALA A 233 -2.55 4.00 -0.15
N MET A 234 -1.92 4.57 0.88
CA MET A 234 -0.47 4.79 0.90
C MET A 234 0.30 3.45 0.94
N LEU A 235 -0.15 2.49 1.74
CA LEU A 235 0.48 1.17 1.77
C LEU A 235 0.38 0.47 0.41
N TYR A 236 -0.76 0.57 -0.27
CA TYR A 236 -0.93 0.02 -1.62
C TYR A 236 -0.02 0.73 -2.63
N LEU A 237 0.01 2.07 -2.64
CA LEU A 237 0.87 2.83 -3.54
C LEU A 237 2.35 2.51 -3.35
N GLY A 238 2.80 2.29 -2.11
CA GLY A 238 4.19 1.87 -1.87
C GLY A 238 4.48 0.49 -2.44
N VAL A 239 3.52 -0.44 -2.37
CA VAL A 239 3.65 -1.76 -3.03
C VAL A 239 3.67 -1.63 -4.57
N CYS A 240 2.87 -0.73 -5.16
CA CYS A 240 2.94 -0.43 -6.59
C CYS A 240 4.29 0.19 -6.99
N SER A 241 4.82 1.12 -6.19
CA SER A 241 6.13 1.73 -6.41
C SER A 241 7.25 0.69 -6.43
N LEU A 242 7.22 -0.24 -5.46
CA LEU A 242 8.18 -1.33 -5.40
C LEU A 242 8.10 -2.24 -6.63
N ARG A 243 6.92 -2.45 -7.24
CA ARG A 243 6.75 -3.26 -8.45
C ARG A 243 7.48 -2.65 -9.65
N GLU A 244 7.30 -1.36 -9.91
CA GLU A 244 7.90 -0.68 -11.08
C GLU A 244 9.43 -0.72 -11.04
N ARG A 245 10.02 -0.50 -9.86
CA ARG A 245 11.47 -0.54 -9.68
C ARG A 245 12.08 -1.90 -10.07
N GLN A 246 11.31 -2.98 -9.99
CA GLN A 246 11.76 -4.30 -10.43
C GLN A 246 11.73 -4.48 -11.94
N GLU A 247 10.71 -3.93 -12.60
CA GLU A 247 10.61 -4.00 -14.05
C GLU A 247 11.80 -3.26 -14.67
N ASP A 248 12.21 -2.15 -14.05
CA ASP A 248 13.41 -1.39 -14.42
C ASP A 248 14.72 -2.14 -14.17
N ASP A 249 14.83 -2.89 -13.07
CA ASP A 249 16.04 -3.66 -12.73
C ASP A 249 16.13 -4.96 -13.56
N ALA A 250 15.01 -5.60 -13.88
CA ALA A 250 14.96 -6.80 -14.72
C ALA A 250 15.21 -6.51 -16.20
N GLY A 251 14.88 -5.30 -16.69
CA GLY A 251 15.19 -4.86 -18.05
C GLY A 251 16.66 -4.51 -18.30
N LYS A 252 17.50 -4.50 -17.25
CA LYS A 252 18.94 -4.18 -17.32
C LYS A 252 19.84 -5.42 -17.15
N GLY A 253 19.26 -6.62 -17.01
CA GLY A 253 19.96 -7.89 -16.79
C GLY A 253 20.21 -8.69 -18.06
#